data_AF-A0A9E4SQC1-F1
#
_entry.id   AF-A0A9E4SQC1-F1
#
_cell.length_a   1.000
_cell.length_b   1.000
_cell.length_c   1.000
_cell.angle_alpha   90.00
_cell.angle_beta   90.00
_cell.angle_gamma   90.00
#
_symmetry.space_group_name_H-M   'P 1'
#
loop_
_entity.id
_entity.type
_entity.pdbx_description
1 polymer ?
#
loop_
_entity_poly.entity_id
_entity_poly.type
_entity_poly.pdbx_seq_one_letter_code
_entity_poly.pdbx_strand_id
1 'polypeptide(L)'
;HYATRRDAVMDMAKVIRREVEALVAAGAKYIQIDEPAIHTRPEADFGDAVEAMRVTVEGIDAEFHTHICYGEVEKVWTAMQALPVRQIHLAFKNTDFAYLDLVREQGYDESKDVGVGVTDSHTRFIETVDEVKDGLRRVLELFPPERVWVLPDCGLKTRTVEESEAKLKVMVEAVRDIKRELEIA
;
A
#
# COMPACT_ATOMS: atom_id res chain seq x y z
N HIS A 1 31.43 5.45 -3.18
CA HIS A 1 31.02 5.87 -4.53
C HIS A 1 30.77 4.62 -5.36
N TYR A 2 29.60 4.51 -6.00
CA TYR A 2 29.18 3.35 -6.80
C TYR A 2 29.41 3.62 -8.29
N ALA A 3 29.71 2.56 -9.07
CA ALA A 3 29.99 2.68 -10.51
C ALA A 3 28.70 2.87 -11.33
N THR A 4 27.61 2.21 -10.93
CA THR A 4 26.29 2.36 -11.52
C THR A 4 25.21 2.65 -10.48
N ARG A 5 24.05 3.13 -10.92
CA ARG A 5 22.85 3.28 -10.08
C ARG A 5 22.40 1.93 -9.53
N ARG A 6 22.44 0.89 -10.37
CA ARG A 6 22.12 -0.48 -9.98
C ARG A 6 23.00 -0.96 -8.83
N ASP A 7 24.31 -0.75 -8.89
CA ASP A 7 25.22 -1.13 -7.79
C ASP A 7 24.83 -0.43 -6.47
N ALA A 8 24.48 0.86 -6.55
CA ALA A 8 24.03 1.62 -5.40
C ALA A 8 22.70 1.08 -4.83
N VAL A 9 21.74 0.74 -5.69
CA VAL A 9 20.44 0.17 -5.31
C VAL A 9 20.63 -1.20 -4.65
N MET A 10 21.47 -2.07 -5.22
CA MET A 10 21.70 -3.42 -4.68
C MET A 10 22.43 -3.39 -3.34
N ASP A 11 23.40 -2.49 -3.15
CA ASP A 11 24.04 -2.35 -1.84
C ASP A 11 23.12 -1.68 -0.81
N MET A 12 22.24 -0.76 -1.22
CA MET A 12 21.18 -0.23 -0.36
C MET A 12 20.23 -1.34 0.08
N ALA A 13 19.80 -2.23 -0.82
CA ALA A 13 18.93 -3.36 -0.50
C ALA A 13 19.54 -4.27 0.59
N LYS A 14 20.85 -4.53 0.52
CA LYS A 14 21.56 -5.31 1.57
C LYS A 14 21.58 -4.60 2.92
N VAL A 15 21.66 -3.27 2.93
CA VAL A 15 21.60 -2.47 4.17
C VAL A 15 20.18 -2.52 4.74
N ILE A 16 19.16 -2.29 3.92
CA ILE A 16 17.75 -2.39 4.34
C ILE A 16 17.44 -3.79 4.86
N ARG A 17 17.94 -4.85 4.21
CA ARG A 17 17.80 -6.22 4.68
C ARG A 17 18.28 -6.41 6.13
N ARG A 18 19.42 -5.82 6.50
CA ARG A 18 19.93 -5.91 7.88
C ARG A 18 18.96 -5.27 8.89
N GLU A 19 18.33 -4.16 8.51
CA GLU A 19 17.30 -3.52 9.34
C GLU A 19 16.04 -4.39 9.44
N VAL A 20 15.62 -5.01 8.33
CA VAL A 20 14.50 -5.98 8.32
C VAL A 20 14.80 -7.15 9.24
N GLU A 21 15.98 -7.75 9.15
CA GLU A 21 16.39 -8.86 10.03
C GLU A 21 16.41 -8.44 11.50
N ALA A 22 16.85 -7.21 11.80
CA ALA A 22 16.80 -6.66 13.16
C ALA A 22 15.36 -6.44 13.66
N LEU A 23 14.45 -5.94 12.81
CA LEU A 23 13.03 -5.80 13.14
C LEU A 23 12.37 -7.16 13.42
N VAL A 24 12.66 -8.18 12.61
CA VAL A 24 12.16 -9.54 12.83
C VAL A 24 12.73 -10.13 14.12
N ALA A 25 14.02 -9.94 14.39
CA ALA A 25 14.62 -10.36 15.66
C ALA A 25 14.00 -9.65 16.88
N ALA A 26 13.51 -8.41 16.70
CA ALA A 26 12.75 -7.67 17.70
C ALA A 26 11.26 -8.09 17.79
N GLY A 27 10.80 -9.01 16.95
CA GLY A 27 9.45 -9.58 16.96
C GLY A 27 8.47 -8.95 15.98
N ALA A 28 8.93 -8.12 15.04
CA ALA A 28 8.07 -7.59 13.98
C ALA A 28 7.58 -8.71 13.06
N LYS A 29 6.26 -8.76 12.84
CA LYS A 29 5.61 -9.73 11.95
C LYS A 29 5.17 -9.14 10.62
N TYR A 30 4.93 -7.83 10.60
CA TYR A 30 4.54 -7.06 9.43
C TYR A 30 5.57 -5.97 9.23
N ILE A 31 6.14 -5.89 8.02
CA ILE A 31 7.17 -4.91 7.67
C ILE A 31 6.80 -4.27 6.35
N GLN A 32 6.65 -2.95 6.36
CA GLN A 32 6.35 -2.16 5.17
C GLN A 32 7.62 -1.50 4.64
N ILE A 33 7.86 -1.62 3.33
CA ILE A 33 8.95 -0.94 2.62
C ILE A 33 8.30 -0.01 1.60
N ASP A 34 8.47 1.30 1.79
CA ASP A 34 7.78 2.31 0.99
C ASP A 34 8.50 2.59 -0.33
N GLU A 35 7.76 2.57 -1.44
CA GLU A 35 8.28 2.83 -2.78
C GLU A 35 7.51 3.96 -3.50
N PRO A 36 7.41 5.17 -2.88
CA PRO A 36 6.59 6.25 -3.41
C PRO A 36 7.09 6.81 -4.75
N ALA A 37 8.38 6.61 -5.08
CA ALA A 37 9.02 7.15 -6.28
C ALA A 37 9.18 6.13 -7.42
N ILE A 38 8.67 4.89 -7.27
CA ILE A 38 8.90 3.81 -8.24
C ILE A 38 8.34 4.10 -9.64
N HIS A 39 7.33 4.96 -9.72
CA HIS A 39 6.70 5.42 -10.95
C HIS A 39 7.53 6.47 -11.74
N THR A 40 8.60 7.02 -11.14
CA THR A 40 9.33 8.15 -11.75
C THR A 40 10.23 7.73 -12.92
N ARG A 41 10.69 6.47 -12.95
CA ARG A 41 11.59 5.91 -13.98
C ARG A 41 11.22 4.45 -14.31
N PRO A 42 9.97 4.18 -14.74
CA PRO A 42 9.42 2.83 -14.74
C PRO A 42 10.12 1.90 -15.74
N GLU A 43 10.60 2.39 -16.88
CA GLU A 43 11.27 1.53 -17.86
C GLU A 43 12.73 1.21 -17.47
N ALA A 44 13.40 2.14 -16.79
CA ALA A 44 14.83 2.05 -16.52
C ALA A 44 15.15 1.37 -15.19
N ASP A 45 14.32 1.59 -14.16
CA ASP A 45 14.67 1.26 -12.78
C ASP A 45 13.78 0.14 -12.18
N PHE A 46 12.66 -0.22 -12.81
CA PHE A 46 11.66 -1.09 -12.18
C PHE A 46 12.17 -2.52 -11.97
N GLY A 47 12.89 -3.09 -12.94
CA GLY A 47 13.51 -4.41 -12.79
C GLY A 47 14.51 -4.44 -11.63
N ASP A 48 15.33 -3.39 -11.53
CA ASP A 48 16.28 -3.23 -10.42
C ASP A 48 15.55 -3.09 -9.07
N ALA A 49 14.43 -2.36 -9.03
CA ALA A 49 13.62 -2.20 -7.82
C ALA A 49 12.99 -3.53 -7.36
N VAL A 50 12.44 -4.33 -8.28
CA VAL A 50 11.89 -5.67 -7.95
C VAL A 50 12.97 -6.59 -7.39
N GLU A 51 14.16 -6.59 -8.00
CA GLU A 51 15.28 -7.40 -7.53
C GLU A 51 15.83 -6.90 -6.18
N ALA A 52 15.94 -5.60 -5.98
CA ALA A 52 16.34 -5.00 -4.71
C ALA A 52 15.35 -5.32 -3.58
N MET A 53 14.05 -5.23 -3.85
CA MET A 53 13.02 -5.65 -2.91
C MET A 53 13.15 -7.16 -2.60
N ARG A 54 13.41 -8.00 -3.61
CA ARG A 54 13.63 -9.44 -3.41
C ARG A 54 14.83 -9.72 -2.50
N VAL A 55 15.97 -9.07 -2.74
CA VAL A 55 17.15 -9.15 -1.84
C VAL A 55 16.77 -8.78 -0.41
N THR A 56 15.89 -7.79 -0.25
CA THR A 56 15.49 -7.28 1.06
C THR A 56 14.59 -8.25 1.83
N VAL A 57 13.68 -8.97 1.15
CA VAL A 57 12.59 -9.72 1.81
C VAL A 57 12.71 -11.24 1.71
N GLU A 58 13.44 -11.78 0.74
CA GLU A 58 13.43 -13.21 0.44
C GLU A 58 14.01 -14.04 1.60
N GLY A 59 13.31 -15.12 1.93
CA GLY A 59 13.68 -16.05 3.00
C GLY A 59 13.53 -15.50 4.42
N ILE A 60 12.90 -14.32 4.60
CA ILE A 60 12.64 -13.75 5.92
C ILE A 60 11.21 -14.12 6.37
N ASP A 61 11.08 -14.59 7.61
CA ASP A 61 9.80 -14.96 8.21
C ASP A 61 9.07 -13.71 8.74
N ALA A 62 8.54 -12.92 7.81
CA ALA A 62 7.66 -11.78 8.06
C ALA A 62 6.73 -11.56 6.85
N GLU A 63 5.60 -10.91 7.09
CA GLU A 63 4.72 -10.44 6.02
C GLU A 63 5.17 -9.06 5.55
N PHE A 64 5.43 -8.94 4.25
CA PHE A 64 5.95 -7.71 3.65
C PHE A 64 4.88 -6.95 2.90
N HIS A 65 4.83 -5.64 3.12
CA HIS A 65 3.92 -4.70 2.48
C HIS A 65 4.70 -3.63 1.72
N THR A 66 4.09 -3.02 0.71
CA THR A 66 4.64 -1.83 0.04
C THR A 66 3.57 -0.75 -0.09
N HIS A 67 3.98 0.50 0.06
CA HIS A 67 3.10 1.65 -0.15
C HIS A 67 3.51 2.45 -1.38
N ILE A 68 2.54 2.74 -2.25
CA ILE A 68 2.69 3.53 -3.47
C ILE A 68 1.50 4.49 -3.57
N CYS A 69 1.68 5.75 -3.17
CA CYS A 69 0.56 6.64 -2.81
C CYS A 69 0.38 7.91 -3.64
N TYR A 70 1.29 8.20 -4.56
CA TYR A 70 1.16 9.36 -5.42
C TYR A 70 1.84 9.14 -6.77
N GLY A 71 1.55 10.07 -7.67
CA GLY A 71 2.11 10.09 -9.01
C GLY A 71 1.37 9.20 -9.97
N GLU A 72 2.04 8.85 -11.05
CA GLU A 72 1.47 8.14 -12.20
C GLU A 72 1.50 6.62 -11.98
N VAL A 73 0.75 6.15 -10.98
CA VAL A 73 0.64 4.72 -10.61
C VAL A 73 0.18 3.87 -11.80
N GLU A 74 -0.65 4.43 -12.67
CA GLU A 74 -1.09 3.80 -13.93
C GLU A 74 0.08 3.37 -14.83
N LYS A 75 1.22 4.06 -14.79
CA LYS A 75 2.41 3.70 -15.58
C LYS A 75 3.11 2.44 -15.06
N VAL A 76 2.92 2.12 -13.78
CA VAL A 76 3.55 0.98 -13.12
C VAL A 76 2.56 -0.08 -12.68
N TRP A 77 1.27 0.04 -13.02
CA TRP A 77 0.20 -0.82 -12.52
C TRP A 77 0.48 -2.32 -12.69
N THR A 78 0.87 -2.73 -13.89
CA THR A 78 1.22 -4.14 -14.16
C THR A 78 2.55 -4.52 -13.50
N ALA A 79 3.53 -3.64 -13.52
CA ALA A 79 4.87 -3.92 -13.04
C ALA A 79 4.93 -4.05 -11.50
N MET A 80 4.19 -3.21 -10.76
CA MET A 80 4.14 -3.23 -9.29
C MET A 80 3.61 -4.54 -8.71
N GLN A 81 2.84 -5.29 -9.49
CA GLN A 81 2.38 -6.61 -9.09
C GLN A 81 3.53 -7.64 -9.08
N ALA A 82 4.68 -7.35 -9.71
CA ALA A 82 5.88 -8.19 -9.61
C ALA A 82 6.69 -7.96 -8.32
N LEU A 83 6.36 -6.95 -7.51
CA LEU A 83 7.03 -6.70 -6.23
C LEU A 83 6.80 -7.91 -5.30
N PRO A 84 7.84 -8.43 -4.64
CA PRO A 84 7.77 -9.65 -3.82
C PRO A 84 7.18 -9.37 -2.42
N VAL A 85 6.03 -8.70 -2.37
CA VAL A 85 5.30 -8.34 -1.15
C VAL A 85 3.92 -9.00 -1.16
N ARG A 86 3.37 -9.26 0.03
CA ARG A 86 2.02 -9.81 0.19
C ARG A 86 0.95 -8.77 -0.10
N GLN A 87 1.22 -7.51 0.21
CA GLN A 87 0.23 -6.43 0.15
C GLN A 87 0.77 -5.18 -0.55
N ILE A 88 -0.06 -4.54 -1.38
CA ILE A 88 0.23 -3.25 -2.00
C ILE A 88 -0.80 -2.23 -1.52
N HIS A 89 -0.34 -1.16 -0.86
CA HIS A 89 -1.17 -0.08 -0.35
C HIS A 89 -1.21 1.06 -1.36
N LEU A 90 -2.43 1.46 -1.74
CA LEU A 90 -2.68 2.51 -2.72
C LEU A 90 -3.61 3.57 -2.14
N ALA A 91 -3.42 4.81 -2.57
CA ALA A 91 -4.29 5.92 -2.22
C ALA A 91 -5.53 5.91 -3.12
N PHE A 92 -6.61 5.25 -2.68
CA PHE A 92 -7.85 5.20 -3.47
C PHE A 92 -8.68 6.47 -3.28
N LYS A 93 -8.72 7.06 -2.07
CA LYS A 93 -9.64 8.16 -1.80
C LYS A 93 -9.24 9.44 -2.53
N ASN A 94 -7.96 9.79 -2.58
CA ASN A 94 -7.45 10.98 -3.28
C ASN A 94 -7.64 10.92 -4.80
N THR A 95 -7.87 9.73 -5.36
CA THR A 95 -8.19 9.51 -6.79
C THR A 95 -9.68 9.28 -7.03
N ASP A 96 -10.54 9.46 -6.02
CA ASP A 96 -11.96 9.09 -6.06
C ASP A 96 -12.20 7.64 -6.54
N PHE A 97 -11.31 6.76 -6.10
CA PHE A 97 -11.26 5.34 -6.41
C PHE A 97 -11.07 5.03 -7.90
N ALA A 98 -10.45 5.92 -8.68
CA ALA A 98 -10.15 5.69 -10.10
C ALA A 98 -9.27 4.45 -10.34
N TYR A 99 -8.48 4.01 -9.35
CA TYR A 99 -7.70 2.76 -9.45
C TYR A 99 -8.57 1.50 -9.57
N LEU A 100 -9.86 1.55 -9.21
CA LEU A 100 -10.77 0.43 -9.47
C LEU A 100 -10.98 0.19 -10.98
N ASP A 101 -10.85 1.23 -11.81
CA ASP A 101 -10.93 1.07 -13.26
C ASP A 101 -9.68 0.36 -13.80
N LEU A 102 -8.50 0.67 -13.26
CA LEU A 102 -7.26 -0.08 -13.57
C LEU A 102 -7.38 -1.56 -13.18
N VAL A 103 -7.99 -1.87 -12.04
CA VAL A 103 -8.27 -3.25 -11.63
C VAL A 103 -9.19 -3.95 -12.65
N ARG A 104 -10.25 -3.28 -13.13
CA ARG A 104 -11.18 -3.84 -14.14
C ARG A 104 -10.52 -4.04 -15.50
N GLU A 105 -9.68 -3.10 -15.92
CA GLU A 105 -9.07 -3.08 -17.25
C GLU A 105 -7.83 -3.98 -17.36
N GLN A 106 -6.99 -4.00 -16.32
CA GLN A 106 -5.66 -4.62 -16.34
C GLN A 106 -5.51 -5.77 -15.34
N GLY A 107 -6.50 -5.98 -14.47
CA GLY A 107 -6.47 -7.01 -13.44
C GLY A 107 -5.61 -6.62 -12.23
N TYR A 108 -5.68 -7.48 -11.21
CA TYR A 108 -4.86 -7.41 -10.00
C TYR A 108 -4.47 -8.82 -9.56
N ASP A 109 -3.19 -9.03 -9.25
CA ASP A 109 -2.63 -10.32 -8.84
C ASP A 109 -3.41 -10.91 -7.66
N GLU A 110 -4.05 -12.04 -7.91
CA GLU A 110 -4.92 -12.71 -6.94
C GLU A 110 -4.16 -13.25 -5.72
N SER A 111 -2.84 -13.42 -5.82
CA SER A 111 -1.99 -13.81 -4.70
C SER A 111 -1.71 -12.68 -3.70
N LYS A 112 -2.08 -11.44 -4.05
CA LYS A 112 -1.81 -10.25 -3.24
C LYS A 112 -3.07 -9.68 -2.60
N ASP A 113 -2.88 -9.07 -1.44
CA ASP A 113 -3.89 -8.27 -0.76
C ASP A 113 -3.79 -6.81 -1.18
N VAL A 114 -4.94 -6.14 -1.22
CA VAL A 114 -5.00 -4.71 -1.54
C VAL A 114 -5.13 -3.91 -0.25
N GLY A 115 -4.23 -2.95 -0.07
CA GLY A 115 -4.36 -1.90 0.93
C GLY A 115 -5.10 -0.71 0.31
N VAL A 116 -6.27 -0.39 0.86
CA VAL A 116 -7.20 0.60 0.31
C VAL A 116 -7.18 1.85 1.17
N GLY A 117 -6.61 2.92 0.62
CA GLY A 117 -6.71 4.26 1.15
C GLY A 117 -8.15 4.80 1.08
N VAL A 118 -8.81 4.99 2.22
CA VAL A 118 -10.23 5.41 2.25
C VAL A 118 -10.46 6.82 2.82
N THR A 119 -9.43 7.43 3.39
CA THR A 119 -9.45 8.83 3.85
C THR A 119 -8.28 9.58 3.22
N ASP A 120 -8.55 10.76 2.64
CA ASP A 120 -7.53 11.55 1.97
C ASP A 120 -6.64 12.24 3.01
N SER A 121 -5.39 11.80 3.06
CA SER A 121 -4.37 12.33 3.97
C SER A 121 -3.76 13.65 3.49
N HIS A 122 -4.20 14.21 2.37
CA HIS A 122 -3.75 15.49 1.81
C HIS A 122 -4.69 16.65 2.14
N THR A 123 -5.92 16.36 2.59
CA THR A 123 -6.88 17.38 3.00
C THR A 123 -7.12 17.38 4.52
N ARG A 124 -7.62 18.51 5.03
CA ARG A 124 -8.12 18.64 6.42
C ARG A 124 -9.57 18.20 6.57
N PHE A 125 -10.25 17.91 5.45
CA PHE A 125 -11.63 17.45 5.45
C PHE A 125 -11.70 16.10 6.15
N ILE A 126 -12.65 15.92 7.06
CA ILE A 126 -12.92 14.64 7.69
C ILE A 126 -14.04 13.99 6.90
N GLU A 127 -13.74 12.87 6.24
CA GLU A 127 -14.73 12.09 5.52
C GLU A 127 -15.86 11.66 6.45
N THR A 128 -17.05 11.51 5.90
CA THR A 128 -18.17 10.89 6.62
C THR A 128 -18.05 9.37 6.61
N VAL A 129 -18.71 8.72 7.56
CA VAL A 129 -18.77 7.25 7.62
C VAL A 129 -19.40 6.70 6.33
N ASP A 130 -20.46 7.31 5.83
CA ASP A 130 -21.13 6.88 4.60
C ASP A 130 -20.23 7.01 3.37
N GLU A 131 -19.46 8.09 3.23
CA GLU A 131 -18.48 8.23 2.13
C GLU A 131 -17.43 7.12 2.14
N VAL A 132 -16.92 6.75 3.32
CA VAL A 132 -15.96 5.65 3.45
C VAL A 132 -16.63 4.30 3.13
N LYS A 133 -17.86 4.07 3.60
CA LYS A 133 -18.62 2.84 3.31
C LYS A 133 -18.90 2.69 1.81
N ASP A 134 -19.28 3.76 1.13
CA ASP A 134 -19.56 3.73 -0.31
C ASP A 134 -18.29 3.42 -1.12
N GLY A 135 -17.15 4.00 -0.73
CA GLY A 135 -15.85 3.62 -1.28
C GLY A 135 -15.52 2.14 -1.08
N LEU A 136 -15.70 1.63 0.14
CA LEU A 136 -15.47 0.21 0.46
C LEU A 136 -16.40 -0.72 -0.31
N ARG A 137 -17.68 -0.38 -0.49
CA ARG A 137 -18.60 -1.18 -1.31
C ARG A 137 -18.12 -1.32 -2.75
N ARG A 138 -17.64 -0.22 -3.35
CA ARG A 138 -17.05 -0.25 -4.70
C ARG A 138 -15.81 -1.15 -4.77
N VAL A 139 -14.98 -1.16 -3.73
CA VAL A 139 -13.83 -2.07 -3.64
C VAL A 139 -14.29 -3.53 -3.56
N LEU A 140 -15.29 -3.81 -2.73
CA LEU A 140 -15.79 -5.17 -2.47
C LEU A 140 -16.52 -5.79 -3.67
N GLU A 141 -16.88 -5.00 -4.69
CA GLU A 141 -17.31 -5.52 -6.00
C GLU A 141 -16.18 -6.23 -6.76
N LEU A 142 -14.92 -5.88 -6.49
CA LEU A 142 -13.74 -6.37 -7.21
C LEU A 142 -12.83 -7.27 -6.38
N PHE A 143 -12.84 -7.10 -5.05
CA PHE A 143 -11.98 -7.85 -4.15
C PHE A 143 -12.80 -8.56 -3.08
N PRO A 144 -12.48 -9.83 -2.77
CA PRO A 144 -13.15 -10.50 -1.67
C PRO A 144 -12.71 -9.88 -0.32
N PRO A 145 -13.60 -9.82 0.69
CA PRO A 145 -13.34 -9.09 1.94
C PRO A 145 -12.04 -9.48 2.65
N GLU A 146 -11.65 -10.75 2.60
CA GLU A 146 -10.45 -11.30 3.23
C GLU A 146 -9.13 -10.80 2.62
N ARG A 147 -9.18 -10.21 1.42
CA ARG A 147 -8.02 -9.61 0.73
C ARG A 147 -7.97 -8.08 0.84
N VAL A 148 -8.95 -7.46 1.49
CA VAL A 148 -9.08 -6.00 1.61
C VAL A 148 -8.60 -5.54 2.97
N TRP A 149 -7.59 -4.68 2.98
CA TRP A 149 -7.09 -4.00 4.16
C TRP A 149 -7.39 -2.51 4.05
N VAL A 150 -7.95 -1.94 5.10
CA VAL A 150 -8.43 -0.55 5.10
C VAL A 150 -7.45 0.35 5.84
N LEU A 151 -7.02 1.43 5.20
CA LEU A 151 -5.99 2.36 5.69
C LEU A 151 -6.26 3.80 5.21
N PRO A 152 -5.61 4.82 5.79
CA PRO A 152 -5.58 6.16 5.21
C PRO A 152 -4.74 6.20 3.93
N ASP A 153 -5.04 7.10 2.99
CA ASP A 153 -4.30 7.19 1.71
C ASP A 153 -2.77 7.29 1.83
N CYS A 154 -2.26 7.87 2.92
CA CYS A 154 -0.83 8.00 3.19
C CYS A 154 -0.60 8.22 4.70
N GLY A 155 0.65 8.45 5.09
CA GLY A 155 0.99 8.80 6.47
C GLY A 155 0.34 10.11 6.93
N LEU A 156 -0.12 10.14 8.18
CA LEU A 156 -0.84 11.28 8.77
C LEU A 156 0.08 12.37 9.36
N LYS A 157 1.38 12.34 9.05
CA LYS A 157 2.39 13.28 9.60
C LYS A 157 2.05 14.75 9.37
N THR A 158 1.30 15.06 8.32
CA THR A 158 0.93 16.43 7.92
C THR A 158 -0.43 16.88 8.48
N ARG A 159 -1.08 16.07 9.32
CA ARG A 159 -2.33 16.36 10.03
C ARG A 159 -2.05 16.71 11.48
N THR A 160 -3.01 17.38 12.13
CA THR A 160 -2.98 17.47 13.60
C THR A 160 -3.36 16.13 14.21
N VAL A 161 -3.10 15.96 15.51
CA VAL A 161 -3.52 14.76 16.23
C VAL A 161 -5.04 14.62 16.21
N GLU A 162 -5.77 15.72 16.38
CA GLU A 162 -7.22 15.76 16.37
C GLU A 162 -7.80 15.36 15.00
N GLU A 163 -7.24 15.91 13.91
CA GLU A 163 -7.61 15.53 12.54
C GLU A 163 -7.34 14.05 12.27
N SER A 164 -6.18 13.56 12.74
CA SER A 164 -5.77 12.15 12.57
C SER A 164 -6.71 11.20 13.30
N GLU A 165 -7.02 11.47 14.57
CA GLU A 165 -7.96 10.67 15.35
C GLU A 165 -9.36 10.68 14.74
N ALA A 166 -9.83 11.82 14.24
CA ALA A 166 -11.14 11.94 13.62
C ALA A 166 -11.24 11.07 12.35
N LYS A 167 -10.25 11.15 11.44
CA LYS A 167 -10.19 10.30 10.24
C LYS A 167 -10.15 8.81 10.60
N LEU A 168 -9.33 8.44 11.59
CA LEU A 168 -9.22 7.04 12.01
C LEU A 168 -10.51 6.51 12.66
N LYS A 169 -11.23 7.33 13.43
CA LYS A 169 -12.54 6.98 14.02
C LYS A 169 -13.57 6.67 12.93
N VAL A 170 -13.68 7.56 11.93
CA VAL A 170 -14.57 7.37 10.78
C VAL A 170 -14.22 6.07 10.04
N MET A 171 -12.95 5.85 9.74
CA MET A 171 -12.47 4.65 9.05
C MET A 171 -12.85 3.36 9.81
N VAL A 172 -12.58 3.31 11.11
CA VAL A 172 -12.89 2.13 11.95
C VAL A 172 -14.40 1.92 12.07
N GLU A 173 -15.19 2.98 12.19
CA GLU A 173 -16.64 2.90 12.24
C GLU A 173 -17.23 2.35 10.94
N ALA A 174 -16.80 2.87 9.78
CA ALA A 174 -17.21 2.37 8.47
C ALA A 174 -16.87 0.89 8.28
N VAL A 175 -15.67 0.45 8.68
CA VAL A 175 -15.28 -0.97 8.60
C VAL A 175 -16.16 -1.84 9.49
N ARG A 176 -16.47 -1.40 10.71
CA ARG A 176 -17.37 -2.14 11.63
C ARG A 176 -18.76 -2.28 11.05
N ASP A 177 -19.28 -1.22 10.44
CA ASP A 177 -20.57 -1.24 9.77
C ASP A 177 -20.60 -2.25 8.62
N ILE A 178 -19.63 -2.17 7.70
CA ILE A 178 -19.51 -3.09 6.56
C ILE A 178 -19.36 -4.54 7.04
N LYS A 179 -18.54 -4.79 8.07
CA LYS A 179 -18.40 -6.13 8.65
C LYS A 179 -19.74 -6.67 9.18
N ARG A 180 -20.54 -5.84 9.86
CA ARG A 180 -21.89 -6.25 10.30
C ARG A 180 -22.83 -6.51 9.13
N GLU A 181 -22.81 -5.67 8.10
CA GLU A 181 -23.60 -5.84 6.88
C GLU A 181 -23.27 -7.15 6.14
N LEU A 182 -22.01 -7.59 6.20
CA LEU A 182 -21.51 -8.80 5.56
C LEU A 182 -21.43 -10.03 6.49
N GLU A 183 -21.87 -9.91 7.75
CA GLU A 183 -21.77 -10.96 8.76
C GLU A 183 -20.32 -11.49 9.00
N ILE A 184 -19.32 -10.62 8.84
CA ILE A 184 -17.90 -10.92 9.07
C ILE A 184 -17.55 -10.64 10.53
N ALA A 185 -16.87 -11.58 11.17
CA ALA A 185 -16.39 -11.46 12.56
C ALA A 185 -15.33 -10.36 12.78
#